data_AF-A0A3D5RP30-F1
#
_entry.id   AF-A0A3D5RP30-F1
#
_cell.length_a   1.000
_cell.length_b   1.000
_cell.length_c   1.000
_cell.angle_alpha   90.00
_cell.angle_beta   90.00
_cell.angle_gamma   90.00
#
_symmetry.space_group_name_H-M   'P 1'
#
loop_
_entity.id
_entity.type
_entity.pdbx_description
1 polymer ?
#
loop_
_entity_poly.entity_id
_entity_poly.type
_entity_poly.pdbx_seq_one_letter_code
_entity_poly.pdbx_strand_id
1 'polypeptide(L)'
;DEQHRFGVHQRMALLEKGAISHQLVMTATPIPRTLTMVLYGNMDVSVIDEQPPGRQKIDTRAIPYERREQVISAIKSATDGGQQAYWVCPLIAESDQLQLAAAETTAQMLSQHIGASSVSLLHGRMTNTDKTTVMRAFKDGKIKLLVATTVIEVGMDVPNATIMVIENPERMGLAQLHQLRGRVGRGVLPSHCILLYKNPLSEKARERLEIMRTSTDGFHIAEKDLEMRGPGELGGTRQTGEQQFRVADLAKHAHLIPSIITNAEALMRSDKQAVDLLLETWGPRSIETLKV
;
A
#
# COMPACT_ATOMS: atom_id res chain seq x y z
N ASP A 1 -9.88 7.69 -8.29
CA ASP A 1 -8.96 7.57 -7.14
C ASP A 1 -8.72 6.10 -6.84
N GLU A 2 -7.49 5.69 -6.55
CA GLU A 2 -7.04 4.31 -6.30
C GLU A 2 -7.56 3.27 -7.32
N GLN A 3 -7.34 3.52 -8.62
CA GLN A 3 -7.91 2.71 -9.72
C GLN A 3 -7.61 1.21 -9.60
N HIS A 4 -6.47 0.83 -9.01
CA HIS A 4 -6.08 -0.56 -8.82
C HIS A 4 -7.08 -1.36 -7.94
N ARG A 5 -7.95 -0.68 -7.18
CA ARG A 5 -9.02 -1.32 -6.40
C ARG A 5 -10.26 -1.68 -7.24
N PHE A 6 -10.35 -1.21 -8.48
CA PHE A 6 -11.51 -1.42 -9.36
C PHE A 6 -11.32 -2.62 -10.30
N GLY A 7 -12.35 -3.44 -10.42
CA GLY A 7 -12.39 -4.52 -11.41
C GLY A 7 -12.44 -3.99 -12.85
N VAL A 8 -12.06 -4.83 -13.83
CA VAL A 8 -12.09 -4.49 -15.27
C VAL A 8 -13.46 -3.95 -15.71
N HIS A 9 -14.55 -4.63 -15.32
CA HIS A 9 -15.91 -4.22 -15.69
C HIS A 9 -16.32 -2.87 -15.08
N GLN A 10 -15.88 -2.56 -13.87
CA GLN A 10 -16.16 -1.25 -13.25
C GLN A 10 -15.41 -0.13 -13.97
N ARG A 11 -14.21 -0.41 -14.48
CA ARG A 11 -13.42 0.54 -15.27
C ARG A 11 -14.08 0.79 -16.63
N MET A 12 -14.53 -0.25 -17.33
CA MET A 12 -15.25 -0.10 -18.60
C MET A 12 -16.56 0.68 -18.42
N ALA A 13 -17.34 0.37 -17.39
CA ALA A 13 -18.58 1.10 -17.10
C ALA A 13 -18.36 2.59 -16.77
N LEU A 14 -17.17 2.98 -16.31
CA LEU A 14 -16.82 4.40 -16.11
C LEU A 14 -16.45 5.09 -17.43
N LEU A 15 -15.78 4.37 -18.34
CA LEU A 15 -15.43 4.87 -19.67
C LEU A 15 -16.67 5.02 -20.56
N GLU A 16 -17.63 4.10 -20.46
CA GLU A 16 -18.88 4.13 -21.24
C GLU A 16 -19.84 5.27 -20.82
N LYS A 17 -19.58 5.97 -19.70
CA LYS A 17 -20.43 7.09 -19.24
C LYS A 17 -20.30 8.35 -20.10
N GLY A 18 -19.30 8.46 -20.97
CA GLY A 18 -19.15 9.62 -21.84
C GLY A 18 -18.27 9.32 -23.04
N ALA A 19 -18.69 9.79 -24.22
CA ALA A 19 -17.98 9.52 -25.48
C ALA A 19 -16.56 10.08 -25.53
N ILE A 20 -16.29 11.20 -24.83
CA ILE A 20 -14.97 11.83 -24.68
C ILE A 20 -14.94 12.50 -23.29
N SER A 21 -14.50 11.79 -22.25
CA SER A 21 -14.39 12.35 -20.89
C SER A 21 -12.93 12.50 -20.49
N HIS A 22 -12.56 13.67 -19.94
CA HIS A 22 -11.24 13.85 -19.34
C HIS A 22 -11.13 12.92 -18.13
N GLN A 23 -10.14 12.03 -18.15
CA GLN A 23 -9.91 11.08 -17.08
C GLN A 23 -8.70 11.50 -16.24
N LEU A 24 -8.90 11.60 -14.92
CA LEU A 24 -7.81 11.78 -13.95
C LEU A 24 -7.75 10.56 -13.04
N VAL A 25 -6.64 9.82 -13.13
CA VAL A 25 -6.35 8.69 -12.25
C VAL A 25 -5.34 9.15 -11.20
N MET A 26 -5.62 8.84 -9.93
CA MET A 26 -4.74 9.12 -8.79
C MET A 26 -4.51 7.82 -8.02
N THR A 27 -3.31 7.65 -7.48
CA THR A 27 -2.91 6.54 -6.61
C THR A 27 -2.00 7.07 -5.51
N ALA A 28 -2.25 6.70 -4.25
CA ALA A 28 -1.34 7.04 -3.15
C ALA A 28 -0.17 6.06 -3.08
N THR A 29 -0.31 4.86 -3.64
CA THR A 29 0.81 3.94 -3.83
C THR A 29 1.65 4.42 -5.01
N PRO A 30 2.93 4.75 -4.78
CA PRO A 30 3.86 4.98 -5.86
C PRO A 30 3.91 3.72 -6.71
N ILE A 31 3.60 3.87 -7.99
CA ILE A 31 3.80 2.81 -8.99
C ILE A 31 5.21 3.02 -9.53
N PRO A 32 6.02 1.96 -9.69
CA PRO A 32 7.33 2.08 -10.32
C PRO A 32 7.19 2.83 -11.64
N ARG A 33 8.05 3.83 -11.90
CA ARG A 33 7.94 4.64 -13.13
C ARG A 33 7.89 3.77 -14.37
N THR A 34 8.68 2.70 -14.36
CA THR A 34 8.77 1.68 -15.40
C THR A 34 7.43 1.00 -15.67
N LEU A 35 6.66 0.70 -14.62
CA LEU A 35 5.35 0.09 -14.72
C LEU A 35 4.28 1.10 -15.15
N THR A 36 4.38 2.34 -14.67
CA THR A 36 3.49 3.44 -15.08
C THR A 36 3.57 3.68 -16.59
N MET A 37 4.78 3.70 -17.16
CA MET A 37 4.97 3.88 -18.61
C MET A 37 4.37 2.75 -19.45
N VAL A 38 4.28 1.54 -18.91
CA VAL A 38 3.75 0.37 -19.63
C VAL A 38 2.23 0.25 -19.48
N LEU A 39 1.73 0.34 -18.24
CA LEU A 39 0.29 0.18 -17.96
C LEU A 39 -0.53 1.39 -18.38
N TYR A 40 0.09 2.56 -18.42
CA TYR A 40 -0.56 3.84 -18.68
C TYR A 40 0.11 4.60 -19.82
N GLY A 41 0.76 3.89 -20.76
CA GLY A 41 1.44 4.51 -21.91
C GLY A 41 0.53 5.34 -22.81
N ASN A 42 -0.79 5.25 -22.64
CA ASN A 42 -1.80 6.08 -23.31
C ASN A 42 -2.31 7.27 -22.45
N MET A 43 -1.70 7.54 -21.29
CA MET A 43 -2.05 8.66 -20.40
C MET A 43 -0.85 9.54 -20.09
N ASP A 44 -1.09 10.84 -20.01
CA ASP A 44 -0.11 11.78 -19.47
C ASP A 44 0.09 11.53 -17.97
N VAL A 45 1.35 11.40 -17.56
CA VAL A 45 1.73 11.08 -16.18
C VAL A 45 2.28 12.32 -15.51
N SER A 46 1.66 12.72 -14.39
CA SER A 46 2.21 13.73 -13.48
C SER A 46 2.62 13.07 -12.17
N VAL A 47 3.80 13.43 -11.67
CA VAL A 47 4.40 12.88 -10.44
C VAL A 47 4.50 13.97 -9.40
N ILE A 48 3.98 13.68 -8.20
CA ILE A 48 4.18 14.51 -7.00
C ILE A 48 5.17 13.74 -6.10
N ASP A 49 6.43 14.16 -6.10
CA ASP A 49 7.52 13.53 -5.35
C ASP A 49 7.90 14.30 -4.06
N GLU A 50 7.38 15.51 -3.89
CA GLU A 50 7.57 16.30 -2.68
C GLU A 50 6.53 15.99 -1.60
N GLN A 51 6.97 16.00 -0.34
CA GLN A 51 6.08 15.88 0.81
C GLN A 51 5.51 17.25 1.19
N PRO A 52 4.27 17.32 1.70
CA PRO A 52 3.74 18.56 2.26
C PRO A 52 4.67 19.13 3.35
N PRO A 53 4.78 20.45 3.46
CA PRO A 53 5.62 21.08 4.48
C PRO A 53 5.17 20.69 5.89
N GLY A 54 6.13 20.54 6.80
CA GLY A 54 5.88 20.18 8.21
C GLY A 54 5.88 18.68 8.51
N ARG A 55 6.04 17.82 7.50
CA ARG A 55 6.12 16.37 7.69
C ARG A 55 7.43 15.97 8.36
N GLN A 56 7.33 15.31 9.52
CA GLN A 56 8.50 14.82 10.26
C GLN A 56 9.00 13.49 9.69
N LYS A 57 10.32 13.27 9.74
CA LYS A 57 10.91 11.99 9.36
C LYS A 57 10.44 10.90 10.33
N ILE A 58 10.00 9.78 9.78
CA ILE A 58 9.52 8.64 10.56
C ILE A 58 10.71 7.71 10.85
N ASP A 59 11.07 7.56 12.13
CA ASP A 59 12.10 6.61 12.55
C ASP A 59 11.52 5.18 12.52
N THR A 60 12.02 4.36 11.60
CA THR A 60 11.51 3.00 11.39
C THR A 60 12.46 1.98 12.02
N ARG A 61 11.94 1.10 12.88
CA ARG A 61 12.72 0.07 13.59
C ARG A 61 12.09 -1.30 13.40
N ALA A 62 12.91 -2.28 13.03
CA ALA A 62 12.53 -3.68 13.03
C ALA A 62 12.91 -4.29 14.38
N ILE A 63 11.94 -4.83 15.10
CA ILE A 63 12.10 -5.35 16.46
C ILE A 63 11.59 -6.80 16.52
N PRO A 64 12.36 -7.75 17.07
CA PRO A 64 11.89 -9.11 17.30
C PRO A 64 10.65 -9.13 18.22
N TYR A 65 9.69 -10.00 17.92
CA TYR A 65 8.44 -10.14 18.68
C TYR A 65 8.67 -10.45 20.17
N GLU A 66 9.79 -11.07 20.52
CA GLU A 66 10.20 -11.35 21.90
C GLU A 66 10.37 -10.07 22.74
N ARG A 67 10.64 -8.92 22.09
CA ARG A 67 10.73 -7.61 22.76
C ARG A 67 9.41 -6.84 22.76
N ARG A 68 8.29 -7.50 22.48
CA ARG A 68 6.95 -6.87 22.44
C ARG A 68 6.62 -6.12 23.73
N GLU A 69 6.97 -6.65 24.89
CA GLU A 69 6.70 -5.98 26.17
C GLU A 69 7.38 -4.60 26.29
N GLN A 70 8.60 -4.47 25.76
CA GLN A 70 9.32 -3.18 25.72
C GLN A 70 8.59 -2.18 24.83
N VAL A 71 8.03 -2.65 23.71
CA VAL A 71 7.23 -1.83 22.80
C VAL A 71 5.93 -1.39 23.47
N ILE A 72 5.24 -2.28 24.19
CA ILE A 72 4.02 -1.95 24.94
C ILE A 72 4.33 -0.90 26.01
N SER A 73 5.42 -1.05 26.75
CA SER A 73 5.86 -0.06 27.76
C SER A 73 6.15 1.32 27.14
N ALA A 74 6.82 1.35 25.98
CA ALA A 74 7.09 2.59 25.25
C ALA A 74 5.79 3.27 24.77
N ILE A 75 4.84 2.49 24.25
CA ILE A 75 3.51 3.03 23.86
C ILE A 75 2.79 3.58 25.07
N LYS A 76 2.77 2.85 26.19
CA LYS A 76 2.13 3.32 27.42
C LYS A 76 2.69 4.68 27.84
N SER A 77 4.01 4.82 27.87
CA SER A 77 4.66 6.09 28.22
C SER A 77 4.26 7.22 27.25
N ALA A 78 4.20 6.95 25.95
CA ALA A 78 3.77 7.93 24.96
C ALA A 78 2.29 8.32 25.14
N THR A 79 1.41 7.36 25.39
CA THR A 79 -0.03 7.60 25.60
C THR A 79 -0.32 8.33 26.91
N ASP A 80 0.45 8.06 27.97
CA ASP A 80 0.40 8.80 29.23
C ASP A 80 0.84 10.26 29.02
N GLY A 81 1.77 10.50 28.09
CA GLY A 81 2.16 11.83 27.60
C GLY A 81 1.18 12.49 26.61
N GLY A 82 0.00 11.91 26.39
CA GLY A 82 -1.07 12.47 25.56
C GLY A 82 -1.00 12.13 24.07
N GLN A 83 0.03 11.41 23.61
CA GLN A 83 0.17 10.98 22.23
C GLN A 83 -0.76 9.80 21.91
N GLN A 84 -0.85 9.45 20.64
CA GLN A 84 -1.68 8.35 20.17
C GLN A 84 -0.89 7.37 19.30
N ALA A 85 -1.36 6.13 19.26
CA ALA A 85 -0.69 5.05 18.55
C ALA A 85 -1.67 4.20 17.75
N TYR A 86 -1.16 3.61 16.67
CA TYR A 86 -1.80 2.54 15.93
C TYR A 86 -1.09 1.22 16.21
N TRP A 87 -1.87 0.14 16.34
CA TRP A 87 -1.35 -1.23 16.42
C TRP A 87 -2.06 -2.10 15.39
N VAL A 88 -1.34 -2.45 14.33
CA VAL A 88 -1.88 -3.19 13.20
C VAL A 88 -1.58 -4.67 13.37
N CYS A 89 -2.64 -5.48 13.45
CA CYS A 89 -2.58 -6.93 13.43
C CYS A 89 -2.97 -7.41 12.02
N PRO A 90 -2.02 -7.79 11.16
CA PRO A 90 -2.37 -8.18 9.81
C PRO A 90 -3.19 -9.46 9.73
N LEU A 91 -4.04 -9.52 8.70
CA LEU A 91 -4.82 -10.69 8.33
C LEU A 91 -3.87 -11.81 7.86
N ILE A 92 -3.56 -12.76 8.76
CA ILE A 92 -2.61 -13.86 8.47
C ILE A 92 -3.29 -15.24 8.45
N ALA A 93 -4.48 -15.37 9.05
CA ALA A 93 -5.18 -16.66 9.09
C ALA A 93 -6.03 -16.87 7.83
N GLU A 94 -6.32 -18.12 7.46
CA GLU A 94 -7.20 -18.44 6.32
C GLU A 94 -8.68 -18.11 6.60
N SER A 95 -9.04 -17.89 7.86
CA SER A 95 -10.41 -17.58 8.30
C SER A 95 -10.51 -16.23 8.99
N ASP A 96 -11.46 -15.42 8.54
CA ASP A 96 -11.84 -14.13 9.13
C ASP A 96 -12.15 -14.22 10.63
N GLN A 97 -12.67 -15.36 11.10
CA GLN A 97 -13.01 -15.55 12.51
C GLN A 97 -11.76 -15.67 13.39
N LEU A 98 -10.76 -16.43 12.96
CA LEU A 98 -9.51 -16.60 13.72
C LEU A 98 -8.72 -15.29 13.78
N GLN A 99 -8.81 -14.46 12.74
CA GLN A 99 -8.16 -13.16 12.69
C GLN A 99 -8.80 -12.15 13.63
N LEU A 100 -10.13 -12.09 13.64
CA LEU A 100 -10.89 -11.25 14.56
C LEU A 100 -10.50 -11.59 16.01
N ALA A 101 -10.51 -12.89 16.34
CA ALA A 101 -10.14 -13.36 17.67
C ALA A 101 -8.70 -12.97 18.06
N ALA A 102 -7.75 -13.02 17.12
CA ALA A 102 -6.37 -12.60 17.38
C ALA A 102 -6.24 -11.09 17.66
N ALA A 103 -6.97 -10.26 16.92
CA ALA A 103 -6.99 -8.82 17.11
C ALA A 103 -7.73 -8.42 18.40
N GLU A 104 -8.84 -9.10 18.73
CA GLU A 104 -9.56 -8.94 20.00
C GLU A 104 -8.69 -9.33 21.19
N THR A 105 -8.00 -10.47 21.12
CA THR A 105 -7.06 -10.92 22.16
C THR A 105 -5.95 -9.89 22.36
N THR A 106 -5.41 -9.36 21.27
CA THR A 106 -4.37 -8.33 21.32
C THR A 106 -4.91 -7.03 21.93
N ALA A 107 -6.10 -6.58 21.54
CA ALA A 107 -6.74 -5.40 22.10
C ALA A 107 -7.05 -5.56 23.59
N GLN A 108 -7.52 -6.73 24.02
CA GLN A 108 -7.79 -7.02 25.42
C GLN A 108 -6.50 -7.00 26.25
N MET A 109 -5.44 -7.63 25.76
CA MET A 109 -4.13 -7.60 26.43
C MET A 109 -3.58 -6.17 26.53
N LEU A 110 -3.64 -5.40 25.43
CA LEU A 110 -3.17 -4.01 25.43
C LEU A 110 -4.02 -3.13 26.35
N SER A 111 -5.33 -3.40 26.45
CA SER A 111 -6.24 -2.72 27.38
C SER A 111 -5.85 -2.93 28.83
N GLN A 112 -5.34 -4.10 29.20
CA GLN A 112 -4.86 -4.37 30.56
C GLN A 112 -3.61 -3.57 30.90
N HIS A 113 -2.74 -3.30 29.92
CA HIS A 113 -1.48 -2.58 30.13
C HIS A 113 -1.64 -1.05 30.05
N ILE A 114 -2.41 -0.56 29.06
CA ILE A 114 -2.53 0.87 28.74
C ILE A 114 -3.76 1.49 29.40
N GLY A 115 -4.78 0.69 29.70
CA GLY A 115 -6.05 1.11 30.28
C GLY A 115 -7.22 0.91 29.30
N ALA A 116 -8.27 0.25 29.77
CA ALA A 116 -9.38 -0.19 28.93
C ALA A 116 -10.13 0.95 28.21
N SER A 117 -10.22 2.14 28.83
CA SER A 117 -10.86 3.31 28.21
C SER A 117 -10.02 3.95 27.10
N SER A 118 -8.72 3.62 27.03
CA SER A 118 -7.76 4.22 26.10
C SER A 118 -7.50 3.37 24.86
N VAL A 119 -7.95 2.11 24.84
CA VAL A 119 -7.73 1.17 23.73
C VAL A 119 -9.05 0.90 23.03
N SER A 120 -9.03 0.88 21.70
CA SER A 120 -10.19 0.47 20.91
C SER A 120 -9.78 -0.41 19.74
N LEU A 121 -10.69 -1.27 19.29
CA LEU A 121 -10.50 -2.18 18.18
C LEU A 121 -11.27 -1.69 16.96
N LEU A 122 -10.64 -1.75 15.79
CA LEU A 122 -11.24 -1.48 14.50
C LEU A 122 -11.01 -2.65 13.54
N HIS A 123 -12.09 -3.25 13.05
CA HIS A 123 -12.00 -4.38 12.13
C HIS A 123 -13.03 -4.32 11.01
N GLY A 124 -12.81 -5.11 9.95
CA GLY A 124 -13.63 -5.10 8.73
C GLY A 124 -15.11 -5.39 8.98
N ARG A 125 -15.42 -6.28 9.93
CA ARG A 125 -16.81 -6.69 10.27
C ARG A 125 -17.64 -5.64 11.03
N MET A 126 -17.05 -4.54 11.49
CA MET A 126 -17.80 -3.47 12.16
C MET A 126 -18.71 -2.74 11.16
N THR A 127 -19.85 -2.25 11.64
CA THR A 127 -20.72 -1.39 10.83
C THR A 127 -20.01 -0.08 10.49
N ASN A 128 -20.38 0.57 9.39
CA ASN A 128 -19.80 1.86 9.02
C ASN A 128 -20.03 2.94 10.09
N THR A 129 -21.17 2.87 10.79
CA THR A 129 -21.50 3.73 11.93
C THR A 129 -20.55 3.52 13.11
N ASP A 130 -20.23 2.27 13.44
CA ASP A 130 -19.30 1.96 14.54
C ASP A 130 -17.88 2.37 14.19
N LYS A 131 -17.43 2.08 12.96
CA LYS A 131 -16.12 2.52 12.45
C LYS A 131 -15.97 4.03 12.56
N THR A 132 -16.98 4.78 12.12
CA THR A 132 -16.97 6.25 12.18
C THR A 132 -16.92 6.75 13.63
N THR A 133 -17.66 6.10 14.54
CA THR A 133 -17.69 6.46 15.96
C THR A 133 -16.33 6.24 16.63
N VAL A 134 -15.73 5.06 16.44
CA VAL A 134 -14.39 4.74 16.96
C VAL A 134 -13.34 5.67 16.39
N MET A 135 -13.36 5.89 15.07
CA MET A 135 -12.40 6.77 14.42
C MET A 135 -12.53 8.21 14.90
N ARG A 136 -13.76 8.72 15.09
CA ARG A 136 -13.98 10.05 15.67
C ARG A 136 -13.46 10.15 17.10
N ALA A 137 -13.74 9.17 17.94
CA ALA A 137 -13.23 9.12 19.31
C ALA A 137 -11.70 9.06 19.35
N PHE A 138 -11.08 8.37 18.39
CA PHE A 138 -9.63 8.39 18.21
C PHE A 138 -9.15 9.76 17.76
N LYS A 139 -9.75 10.39 16.73
CA LYS A 139 -9.36 11.75 16.30
C LYS A 139 -9.49 12.80 17.42
N ASP A 140 -10.53 12.69 18.25
CA ASP A 140 -10.78 13.58 19.39
C ASP A 140 -9.84 13.30 20.58
N GLY A 141 -8.93 12.32 20.47
CA GLY A 141 -7.96 11.97 21.50
C GLY A 141 -8.53 11.22 22.70
N LYS A 142 -9.79 10.76 22.64
CA LYS A 142 -10.45 9.96 23.68
C LYS A 142 -9.90 8.53 23.73
N ILE A 143 -9.61 7.98 22.56
CA ILE A 143 -8.88 6.71 22.41
C ILE A 143 -7.41 7.04 22.15
N LYS A 144 -6.50 6.44 22.93
CA LYS A 144 -5.05 6.64 22.79
C LYS A 144 -4.40 5.59 21.90
N LEU A 145 -4.91 4.37 21.88
CA LEU A 145 -4.40 3.28 21.06
C LEU A 145 -5.52 2.66 20.22
N LEU A 146 -5.34 2.64 18.90
CA LEU A 146 -6.25 1.97 17.97
C LEU A 146 -5.61 0.67 17.46
N VAL A 147 -6.22 -0.46 17.81
CA VAL A 147 -5.86 -1.79 17.28
C VAL A 147 -6.65 -2.04 16.01
N ALA A 148 -6.01 -2.46 14.91
CA ALA A 148 -6.70 -2.63 13.63
C ALA A 148 -6.26 -3.85 12.81
N THR A 149 -7.21 -4.52 12.13
CA THR A 149 -6.94 -5.64 11.22
C THR A 149 -6.65 -5.15 9.80
N THR A 150 -5.40 -4.78 9.52
CA THR A 150 -4.77 -4.36 8.23
C THR A 150 -5.39 -3.23 7.42
N VAL A 151 -6.62 -2.83 7.72
CA VAL A 151 -7.39 -1.95 6.88
C VAL A 151 -7.75 -0.70 7.69
N ILE A 152 -6.73 0.12 7.94
CA ILE A 152 -6.95 1.55 8.23
C ILE A 152 -7.27 2.21 6.88
N GLU A 153 -8.38 1.79 6.25
CA GLU A 153 -8.88 2.38 4.99
C GLU A 153 -9.57 3.72 5.22
N VAL A 154 -9.79 4.09 6.47
CA VAL A 154 -10.37 5.40 6.77
C VAL A 154 -9.24 6.42 6.61
N GLY A 155 -9.31 7.21 5.54
CA GLY A 155 -8.42 8.34 5.19
C GLY A 155 -8.44 9.49 6.20
N MET A 156 -8.52 9.18 7.48
CA MET A 156 -8.50 10.14 8.57
C MET A 156 -7.06 10.41 9.01
N ASP A 157 -6.68 11.66 8.82
CA ASP A 157 -5.47 12.24 9.36
C ASP A 157 -5.64 12.49 10.87
N VAL A 158 -4.75 11.91 11.69
CA VAL A 158 -4.67 12.13 13.13
C VAL A 158 -3.26 12.64 13.46
N PRO A 159 -3.03 13.97 13.49
CA PRO A 159 -1.70 14.54 13.66
C PRO A 159 -1.00 14.15 14.97
N ASN A 160 -1.78 13.82 16.00
CA ASN A 160 -1.30 13.40 17.32
C ASN A 160 -0.95 11.89 17.38
N ALA A 161 -1.20 11.13 16.30
CA ALA A 161 -0.78 9.74 16.19
C ALA A 161 0.68 9.68 15.72
N THR A 162 1.57 9.39 16.67
CA THR A 162 3.03 9.43 16.45
C THR A 162 3.66 8.05 16.34
N ILE A 163 2.98 7.00 16.81
CA ILE A 163 3.51 5.64 16.82
C ILE A 163 2.65 4.73 15.93
N MET A 164 3.30 4.03 14.99
CA MET A 164 2.71 2.95 14.20
C MET A 164 3.40 1.65 14.59
N VAL A 165 2.66 0.67 15.08
CA VAL A 165 3.14 -0.69 15.31
C VAL A 165 2.51 -1.62 14.28
N ILE A 166 3.33 -2.41 13.59
CA ILE A 166 2.88 -3.40 12.63
C ILE A 166 3.38 -4.76 13.11
N GLU A 167 2.46 -5.64 13.53
CA GLU A 167 2.79 -7.02 13.85
C GLU A 167 3.03 -7.83 12.58
N ASN A 168 3.90 -8.84 12.66
CA ASN A 168 4.15 -9.78 11.57
C ASN A 168 4.40 -9.14 10.18
N PRO A 169 5.21 -8.07 10.10
CA PRO A 169 5.47 -7.34 8.86
C PRO A 169 6.18 -8.21 7.80
N GLU A 170 6.84 -9.31 8.19
CA GLU A 170 7.47 -10.26 7.28
C GLU A 170 6.48 -10.93 6.32
N ARG A 171 5.18 -10.89 6.65
CA ARG A 171 4.09 -11.46 5.84
C ARG A 171 3.41 -10.43 4.93
N MET A 172 3.74 -9.15 5.09
CA MET A 172 3.14 -8.05 4.32
C MET A 172 4.02 -7.65 3.15
N GLY A 173 3.40 -7.12 2.09
CA GLY A 173 4.11 -6.53 0.95
C GLY A 173 4.66 -5.13 1.28
N LEU A 174 5.71 -4.69 0.57
CA LEU A 174 6.34 -3.38 0.81
C LEU A 174 5.35 -2.22 0.67
N ALA A 175 4.50 -2.27 -0.36
CA ALA A 175 3.49 -1.25 -0.61
C ALA A 175 2.54 -1.07 0.61
N GLN A 176 2.08 -2.18 1.20
CA GLN A 176 1.19 -2.14 2.38
C GLN A 176 1.92 -1.58 3.60
N LEU A 177 3.17 -2.01 3.84
CA LEU A 177 3.99 -1.48 4.93
C LEU A 177 4.24 0.03 4.77
N HIS A 178 4.50 0.48 3.55
CA HIS A 178 4.68 1.89 3.23
C HIS A 178 3.40 2.71 3.48
N GLN A 179 2.24 2.23 3.03
CA GLN A 179 0.95 2.86 3.28
C GLN A 179 0.65 2.99 4.77
N LEU A 180 0.88 1.93 5.56
CA LEU A 180 0.68 1.95 7.01
C LEU A 180 1.65 2.92 7.69
N ARG A 181 2.93 2.89 7.35
CA ARG A 181 3.92 3.86 7.85
C ARG A 181 3.47 5.30 7.57
N GLY A 182 2.90 5.57 6.40
CA GLY A 182 2.39 6.89 6.02
C GLY A 182 1.18 7.40 6.80
N ARG A 183 0.59 6.60 7.71
CA ARG A 183 -0.51 7.02 8.59
C ARG A 183 -0.05 7.81 9.82
N VAL A 184 1.26 7.82 10.11
CA VAL A 184 1.87 8.64 11.17
C VAL A 184 2.82 9.69 10.59
N GLY A 185 3.37 10.57 11.42
CA GLY A 185 4.29 11.62 10.97
C GLY A 185 3.62 12.85 10.37
N ARG A 186 2.32 13.06 10.67
CA ARG A 186 1.52 14.14 10.10
C ARG A 186 1.48 15.41 10.96
N GLY A 187 1.87 15.29 12.23
CA GLY A 187 2.06 16.42 13.14
C GLY A 187 3.53 16.85 13.25
N VAL A 188 3.79 17.77 14.18
CA VAL A 188 5.14 18.30 14.49
C VAL A 188 5.97 17.37 15.36
N LEU A 189 5.34 16.36 15.98
CA LEU A 189 6.01 15.44 16.89
C LEU A 189 6.81 14.38 16.12
N PRO A 190 8.01 14.00 16.62
CA PRO A 190 8.75 12.85 16.10
C PRO A 190 7.86 11.62 16.06
N SER A 191 7.90 10.90 14.94
CA SER A 191 7.06 9.73 14.73
C SER A 191 7.89 8.47 14.51
N HIS A 192 7.37 7.35 14.97
CA HIS A 192 8.03 6.05 14.96
C HIS A 192 7.18 5.01 14.25
N CYS A 193 7.82 4.16 13.45
CA CYS A 193 7.22 2.97 12.86
C CYS A 193 7.96 1.73 13.36
N ILE A 194 7.26 0.87 14.10
CA ILE A 194 7.80 -0.33 14.73
C ILE A 194 7.29 -1.55 13.97
N LEU A 195 8.22 -2.28 13.35
CA LEU A 195 7.99 -3.51 12.60
C LEU A 195 8.27 -4.69 13.54
N LEU A 196 7.23 -5.24 14.17
CA LEU A 196 7.31 -6.35 15.14
C LEU A 196 7.33 -7.71 14.43
N TYR A 197 8.52 -8.22 14.12
CA TYR A 197 8.69 -9.43 13.32
C TYR A 197 8.91 -10.70 14.14
N LYS A 198 8.51 -11.85 13.61
CA LYS A 198 8.78 -13.15 14.23
C LYS A 198 9.97 -13.85 13.56
N ASN A 199 10.81 -14.50 14.36
CA ASN A 199 11.88 -15.36 13.85
C ASN A 199 11.34 -16.77 13.50
N PRO A 200 11.99 -17.49 12.58
CA PRO A 200 13.07 -17.03 11.71
C PRO A 200 12.56 -16.21 10.52
N LEU A 201 13.34 -15.21 10.09
CA LEU A 201 13.07 -14.46 8.86
C LEU A 201 13.65 -15.19 7.65
N SER A 202 12.87 -15.27 6.57
CA SER A 202 13.42 -15.61 5.25
C SER A 202 14.34 -14.50 4.74
N GLU A 203 15.22 -14.80 3.80
CA GLU A 203 16.08 -13.80 3.18
C GLU A 203 15.28 -12.65 2.55
N LYS A 204 14.23 -12.98 1.80
CA LYS A 204 13.30 -12.00 1.23
C LYS A 204 12.62 -11.14 2.29
N ALA A 205 12.19 -11.74 3.41
CA ALA A 205 11.57 -10.99 4.49
C ALA A 205 12.57 -10.04 5.17
N ARG A 206 13.81 -10.49 5.40
CA ARG A 206 14.88 -9.66 5.96
C ARG A 206 15.18 -8.46 5.06
N GLU A 207 15.34 -8.71 3.76
CA GLU A 207 15.56 -7.65 2.76
C GLU A 207 14.40 -6.63 2.76
N ARG A 208 13.16 -7.13 2.80
CA ARG A 208 11.96 -6.28 2.87
C ARG A 208 11.95 -5.34 4.07
N LEU A 209 12.22 -5.87 5.26
CA LEU A 209 12.25 -5.06 6.48
C LEU A 209 13.39 -4.04 6.47
N GLU A 210 14.53 -4.37 5.84
CA GLU A 210 15.66 -3.46 5.73
C GLU A 210 15.38 -2.30 4.77
N ILE A 211 14.71 -2.55 3.65
CA ILE A 211 14.26 -1.49 2.74
C ILE A 211 13.33 -0.51 3.45
N MET A 212 12.40 -1.03 4.26
CA MET A 212 11.49 -0.19 5.05
C MET A 212 12.20 0.64 6.12
N ARG A 213 13.32 0.15 6.67
CA ARG A 213 14.17 0.88 7.63
C ARG A 213 15.01 1.97 6.98
N THR A 214 15.56 1.70 5.81
CA THR A 214 16.60 2.54 5.18
C THR A 214 16.02 3.64 4.29
N SER A 215 14.86 3.40 3.67
CA SER A 215 14.25 4.35 2.75
C SER A 215 12.86 4.81 3.18
N THR A 216 12.61 6.11 3.05
CA THR A 216 11.27 6.70 3.13
C THR A 216 10.65 7.01 1.76
N ASP A 217 11.44 6.94 0.70
CA ASP A 217 11.01 7.25 -0.66
C ASP A 217 10.06 6.17 -1.18
N GLY A 218 8.85 6.58 -1.50
CA GLY A 218 7.82 5.69 -2.03
C GLY A 218 8.21 5.10 -3.39
N PHE A 219 8.83 5.86 -4.28
CA PHE A 219 9.20 5.37 -5.61
C PHE A 219 10.27 4.27 -5.50
N HIS A 220 11.31 4.51 -4.71
CA HIS A 220 12.33 3.50 -4.42
C HIS A 220 11.72 2.22 -3.82
N ILE A 221 10.81 2.35 -2.84
CA ILE A 221 10.15 1.20 -2.21
C ILE A 221 9.29 0.44 -3.22
N ALA A 222 8.59 1.15 -4.11
CA ALA A 222 7.77 0.53 -5.15
C ALA A 222 8.62 -0.24 -6.17
N GLU A 223 9.74 0.33 -6.62
CA GLU A 223 10.67 -0.34 -7.52
C GLU A 223 11.20 -1.63 -6.90
N LYS A 224 11.61 -1.59 -5.63
CA LYS A 224 12.05 -2.78 -4.91
C LYS A 224 10.95 -3.81 -4.69
N ASP A 225 9.70 -3.37 -4.46
CA ASP A 225 8.56 -4.28 -4.37
C ASP A 225 8.34 -5.03 -5.69
N LEU A 226 8.46 -4.34 -6.83
CA LEU A 226 8.37 -4.95 -8.15
C LEU A 226 9.52 -5.94 -8.42
N GLU A 227 10.77 -5.55 -8.11
CA GLU A 227 11.93 -6.43 -8.22
C GLU A 227 11.75 -7.72 -7.38
N MET A 228 11.25 -7.60 -6.15
CA MET A 228 11.06 -8.72 -5.22
C MET A 228 9.92 -9.67 -5.63
N ARG A 229 8.83 -9.14 -6.20
CA ARG A 229 7.68 -9.91 -6.68
C ARG A 229 7.98 -10.64 -7.99
N GLY A 230 8.82 -10.04 -8.84
CA GLY A 230 9.13 -10.57 -10.17
C GLY A 230 8.02 -10.28 -11.19
N PRO A 231 8.23 -10.65 -12.46
CA PRO A 231 7.48 -10.12 -13.62
C PRO A 231 6.01 -10.58 -13.76
N GLY A 232 5.44 -11.30 -12.79
CA GLY A 232 4.14 -11.98 -12.93
C GLY A 232 3.10 -11.71 -11.85
N GLU A 233 3.27 -10.68 -11.01
CA GLU A 233 2.31 -10.31 -9.96
C GLU A 233 2.08 -8.77 -9.94
N LEU A 234 1.64 -8.24 -11.07
CA LEU A 234 1.52 -6.79 -11.32
C LEU A 234 0.31 -6.15 -10.60
N GLY A 235 -0.74 -6.93 -10.32
CA GLY A 235 -2.01 -6.43 -9.75
C GLY A 235 -2.27 -6.71 -8.26
N GLY A 236 -1.30 -7.23 -7.50
CA GLY A 236 -1.50 -7.51 -6.06
C GLY A 236 -2.42 -8.70 -5.74
N THR A 237 -2.86 -9.45 -6.75
CA THR A 237 -3.48 -10.77 -6.61
C THR A 237 -2.87 -11.68 -7.67
N ARG A 238 -2.48 -12.92 -7.30
CA ARG A 238 -2.29 -13.99 -8.28
C ARG A 238 -3.65 -14.27 -8.93
N GLN A 239 -4.03 -13.47 -9.91
CA GLN A 239 -5.14 -13.85 -10.77
C GLN A 239 -4.59 -14.95 -11.67
N THR A 240 -5.06 -16.18 -11.46
CA THR A 240 -4.97 -17.26 -12.44
C THR A 240 -5.45 -16.71 -13.79
N GLY A 241 -4.50 -16.34 -14.66
CA GLY A 241 -4.78 -15.66 -15.93
C GLY A 241 -4.05 -14.34 -16.19
N GLU A 242 -3.23 -13.79 -15.29
CA GLU A 242 -2.37 -12.65 -15.63
C GLU A 242 -1.48 -13.01 -16.83
N GLN A 243 -1.65 -12.27 -17.92
CA GLN A 243 -0.89 -12.45 -19.16
C GLN A 243 0.57 -12.13 -18.86
N GLN A 244 1.37 -13.17 -18.60
CA GLN A 244 2.81 -13.03 -18.64
C GLN A 244 3.18 -12.63 -20.07
N PHE A 245 3.91 -11.53 -20.21
CA PHE A 245 4.53 -11.19 -21.47
C PHE A 245 5.39 -12.38 -21.92
N ARG A 246 5.15 -12.87 -23.13
CA ARG A 246 5.87 -14.05 -23.66
C ARG A 246 7.37 -13.81 -23.84
N VAL A 247 7.75 -12.55 -24.04
CA VAL A 247 9.12 -12.14 -24.41
C VAL A 247 9.67 -11.04 -23.48
N ALA A 248 8.82 -10.13 -23.02
CA ALA A 248 9.26 -9.00 -22.21
C ALA A 248 9.26 -9.32 -20.71
N ASP A 249 10.34 -8.98 -20.01
CA ASP A 249 10.38 -8.92 -18.55
C ASP A 249 10.41 -7.45 -18.17
N LEU A 250 9.32 -6.90 -17.64
CA LEU A 250 9.21 -5.47 -17.36
C LEU A 250 10.22 -4.97 -16.32
N ALA A 251 10.65 -5.84 -15.41
CA ALA A 251 11.67 -5.46 -14.43
C ALA A 251 13.05 -5.35 -15.09
N LYS A 252 13.41 -6.30 -15.95
CA LYS A 252 14.72 -6.29 -16.65
C LYS A 252 14.78 -5.32 -17.81
N HIS A 253 13.69 -5.21 -18.58
CA HIS A 253 13.62 -4.44 -19.82
C HIS A 253 13.07 -3.03 -19.61
N ALA A 254 12.83 -2.61 -18.37
CA ALA A 254 12.44 -1.26 -17.98
C ALA A 254 13.21 -0.16 -18.72
N HIS A 255 14.52 -0.33 -18.87
CA HIS A 255 15.41 0.64 -19.52
C HIS A 255 15.13 0.82 -21.02
N LEU A 256 14.43 -0.12 -21.66
CA LEU A 256 14.07 -0.05 -23.09
C LEU A 256 12.77 0.72 -23.33
N ILE A 257 11.95 0.92 -22.30
CA ILE A 257 10.61 1.52 -22.44
C ILE A 257 10.63 2.91 -23.10
N PRO A 258 11.51 3.85 -22.74
CA PRO A 258 11.56 5.16 -23.40
C PRO A 258 11.76 5.04 -24.91
N SER A 259 12.71 4.19 -25.35
CA SER A 259 12.99 3.95 -26.77
C SER A 259 11.83 3.26 -27.49
N ILE A 260 11.13 2.35 -26.80
CA ILE A 260 9.95 1.68 -27.36
C ILE A 260 8.84 2.70 -27.64
N ILE A 261 8.57 3.63 -26.73
CA ILE A 261 7.55 4.66 -26.92
C ILE A 261 7.90 5.54 -28.13
N THR A 262 9.13 6.06 -28.19
CA THR A 262 9.57 6.90 -29.31
C THR A 262 9.47 6.17 -30.65
N ASN A 263 9.88 4.91 -30.69
CA ASN A 263 9.81 4.09 -31.91
C ASN A 263 8.36 3.77 -32.31
N ALA A 264 7.49 3.50 -31.33
CA ALA A 264 6.08 3.24 -31.57
C ALA A 264 5.36 4.48 -32.13
N GLU A 265 5.60 5.65 -31.55
CA GLU A 265 5.03 6.91 -32.06
C GLU A 265 5.51 7.23 -33.48
N ALA A 266 6.79 7.01 -33.76
CA ALA A 266 7.34 7.19 -35.10
C ALA A 266 6.68 6.23 -36.11
N LEU A 267 6.57 4.95 -35.74
CA LEU A 267 5.96 3.91 -36.59
C LEU A 267 4.48 4.20 -36.86
N MET A 268 3.72 4.65 -35.85
CA MET A 268 2.31 5.05 -36.01
C MET A 268 2.13 6.21 -36.98
N ARG A 269 3.12 7.11 -37.09
CA ARG A 269 3.07 8.23 -38.05
C ARG A 269 3.55 7.84 -39.44
N SER A 270 4.52 6.92 -39.55
CA SER A 270 5.19 6.61 -40.82
C SER A 270 4.58 5.43 -41.58
N ASP A 271 4.10 4.39 -40.89
CA ASP A 271 3.65 3.15 -41.52
C ASP A 271 2.52 2.49 -40.73
N LYS A 272 1.28 2.86 -41.09
CA LYS A 272 0.08 2.32 -40.46
C LYS A 272 -0.12 0.83 -40.74
N GLN A 273 0.34 0.33 -41.89
CA GLN A 273 0.16 -1.08 -42.26
C GLN A 273 1.06 -2.00 -41.42
N ALA A 274 2.29 -1.56 -41.13
CA ALA A 274 3.16 -2.26 -40.21
C ALA A 274 2.59 -2.31 -38.78
N VAL A 275 1.97 -1.22 -38.31
CA VAL A 275 1.28 -1.19 -37.02
C VAL A 275 0.14 -2.19 -36.96
N ASP A 276 -0.73 -2.21 -37.97
CA ASP A 276 -1.86 -3.14 -38.04
C ASP A 276 -1.37 -4.60 -38.00
N LEU A 277 -0.32 -4.94 -38.75
CA LEU A 277 0.29 -6.28 -38.75
C LEU A 277 0.84 -6.66 -37.36
N LEU A 278 1.50 -5.74 -36.67
CA LEU A 278 2.02 -5.98 -35.33
C LEU A 278 0.90 -6.20 -34.31
N LEU A 279 -0.19 -5.43 -34.41
CA LEU A 279 -1.36 -5.57 -33.54
C LEU A 279 -2.11 -6.88 -33.83
N GLU A 280 -2.24 -7.29 -35.08
CA GLU A 280 -2.82 -8.60 -35.43
C GLU A 280 -1.98 -9.78 -34.93
N THR A 281 -0.65 -9.63 -35.02
CA THR A 281 0.29 -10.71 -34.67
C THR A 281 0.49 -10.84 -33.15
N TRP A 282 0.61 -9.71 -32.46
CA TRP A 282 1.03 -9.66 -31.05
C TRP A 282 0.02 -8.99 -30.11
N GLY A 283 -1.02 -8.35 -30.64
CA GLY A 283 -2.06 -7.71 -29.84
C GLY A 283 -2.98 -8.71 -29.14
N PRO A 284 -3.77 -8.26 -28.15
CA PRO A 284 -4.77 -9.07 -27.49
C PRO A 284 -5.82 -9.56 -28.50
N ARG A 285 -6.10 -10.87 -28.50
CA ARG A 285 -7.10 -11.49 -29.41
C ARG A 285 -8.54 -10.94 -29.23
N SER A 286 -8.80 -10.20 -28.15
CA SER A 286 -10.06 -9.47 -27.92
C SER A 286 -9.85 -7.97 -28.16
N ILE A 287 -10.19 -7.53 -29.37
CA ILE A 287 -10.07 -6.14 -29.87
C ILE A 287 -10.87 -5.11 -29.03
N GLU A 288 -11.77 -5.55 -28.14
CA GLU A 288 -12.53 -4.67 -27.25
C GLU A 288 -11.67 -3.92 -26.21
N THR A 289 -10.40 -4.29 -26.02
CA THR A 289 -9.49 -3.61 -25.07
C THR A 289 -8.55 -2.58 -25.71
N LEU A 290 -8.53 -2.48 -27.04
CA LEU A 290 -7.64 -1.56 -27.77
C LEU A 290 -8.39 -0.50 -28.60
N LYS A 291 -9.72 -0.45 -28.55
CA LYS A 291 -10.46 0.69 -29.09
C LYS A 291 -10.38 1.85 -28.09
N VAL A 292 -9.30 2.62 -28.20
CA VAL A 292 -9.20 4.03 -27.83
C VAL A 292 -8.76 4.79 -29.07
#